data_AF-A0A4V1UCA8-F1
#
_entry.id   AF-A0A4V1UCA8-F1
#
_cell.length_a   1.000
_cell.length_b   1.000
_cell.length_c   1.000
_cell.angle_alpha   90.00
_cell.angle_beta   90.00
_cell.angle_gamma   90.00
#
_symmetry.space_group_name_H-M   'P 1'
#
loop_
_entity.id
_entity.type
_entity.pdbx_description
1 polymer ?
#
loop_
_entity_poly.entity_id
_entity_poly.type
_entity_poly.pdbx_seq_one_letter_code
_entity_poly.pdbx_strand_id
1 'polypeptide(L)' 'MKPYPIHCVSIVIPVYNEQESLPELLRRTTAACKQLAYEYEIILVDDG' A
#
# COMPACT_ATOMS: atom_id res chain seq x y z
N MET A 1 5.43 -24.42 13.64
CA MET A 1 4.57 -23.22 13.73
C MET A 1 3.50 -23.34 12.66
N LYS A 2 2.21 -23.30 13.01
CA LYS A 2 1.17 -23.12 11.99
C LYS A 2 1.24 -21.66 11.52
N PRO A 3 1.23 -21.37 10.21
CA PRO A 3 1.12 -20.00 9.75
C PRO A 3 -0.21 -19.44 10.26
N TYR A 4 -0.17 -18.31 10.95
CA TYR A 4 -1.39 -17.58 11.28
C TYR A 4 -1.97 -17.05 9.96
N PRO A 5 -3.28 -17.23 9.71
CA PRO A 5 -3.89 -16.66 8.54
C PRO A 5 -3.78 -15.14 8.61
N ILE A 6 -3.14 -14.54 7.60
CA ILE A 6 -3.17 -13.09 7.40
C ILE A 6 -4.48 -12.79 6.70
N HIS A 7 -5.25 -11.86 7.24
CA HIS A 7 -6.55 -11.47 6.67
C HIS A 7 -6.45 -10.15 5.90
N CYS A 8 -5.66 -9.20 6.40
CA CYS A 8 -5.50 -7.87 5.83
C CYS A 8 -4.03 -7.40 5.89
N VAL A 9 -3.62 -6.60 4.91
CA VAL A 9 -2.31 -5.96 4.81
C VAL A 9 -2.47 -4.45 4.73
N SER A 10 -1.95 -3.71 5.71
CA SER A 10 -1.95 -2.24 5.69
C SER A 10 -0.63 -1.71 5.13
N ILE A 11 -0.69 -0.97 4.02
CA ILE A 11 0.46 -0.33 3.37
C ILE A 11 0.45 1.15 3.74
N VAL A 12 1.39 1.57 4.59
CA VAL A 12 1.55 2.98 5.00
C VAL A 12 2.67 3.61 4.18
N ILE A 13 2.37 4.71 3.50
CA ILE A 13 3.31 5.41 2.61
C ILE A 13 3.41 6.87 3.06
N PRO A 14 4.56 7.30 3.64
CA PRO A 14 4.82 8.72 3.86
C PRO A 14 5.02 9.42 2.52
N VAL A 15 4.42 10.59 2.34
CA VAL A 15 4.42 11.35 1.08
C VAL A 15 4.74 12.81 1.35
N TYR A 16 5.89 13.28 0.88
CA TYR A 16 6.32 14.66 1.01
C TYR A 16 6.34 15.36 -0.35
N ASN A 17 5.34 16.20 -0.63
CA ASN A 17 5.34 17.12 -1.77
C ASN A 17 5.52 16.48 -3.18
N GLU A 18 5.31 15.16 -3.32
CA GLU A 18 5.50 14.38 -4.57
C GLU A 18 4.22 14.23 -5.42
N GLN A 19 3.49 15.34 -5.67
CA GLN A 19 2.17 15.31 -6.30
C GLN A 19 2.14 14.65 -7.70
N GLU A 20 3.22 14.77 -8.48
CA GLU A 20 3.31 14.17 -9.82
C GLU A 20 3.65 12.68 -9.81
N SER A 21 4.35 12.20 -8.77
CA SER A 21 4.77 10.79 -8.63
C SER A 21 3.70 9.93 -7.96
N LEU A 22 2.81 10.54 -7.18
CA LEU A 22 1.71 9.88 -6.47
C LEU A 22 0.83 8.98 -7.35
N PRO A 23 0.37 9.39 -8.55
CA PRO A 23 -0.45 8.54 -9.40
C PRO A 23 0.27 7.27 -9.86
N GLU A 24 1.55 7.37 -10.19
CA GLU A 24 2.35 6.22 -10.62
C GLU A 24 2.69 5.28 -9.45
N LEU A 25 2.99 5.85 -8.28
CA LEU A 25 3.16 5.09 -7.04
C LEU A 25 1.91 4.29 -6.71
N LEU A 26 0.73 4.94 -6.69
CA LEU A 26 -0.54 4.24 -6.45
C LEU A 26 -0.82 3.18 -7.51
N ARG A 27 -0.54 3.44 -8.79
CA ARG A 27 -0.71 2.46 -9.88
C ARG A 27 0.11 1.20 -9.64
N ARG A 28 1.41 1.37 -9.34
CA ARG A 28 2.34 0.26 -9.10
C ARG A 28 2.02 -0.51 -7.83
N THR A 29 1.73 0.21 -6.74
CA THR A 29 1.38 -0.40 -5.45
C THR A 29 0.07 -1.18 -5.57
N THR A 30 -0.96 -0.60 -6.19
CA THR A 30 -2.24 -1.30 -6.43
C THR A 30 -2.06 -2.54 -7.30
N ALA A 31 -1.22 -2.47 -8.34
CA ALA A 31 -0.93 -3.63 -9.19
C ALA A 31 -0.22 -4.76 -8.44
N ALA A 32 0.66 -4.43 -7.49
CA ALA A 32 1.28 -5.40 -6.59
C ALA A 32 0.25 -5.96 -5.58
N CYS A 33 -0.55 -5.11 -4.96
CA CYS A 33 -1.57 -5.52 -4.00
C CYS A 33 -2.65 -6.42 -4.62
N LYS A 34 -3.02 -6.20 -5.89
CA LYS A 34 -3.93 -7.11 -6.63
C LYS A 34 -3.38 -8.53 -6.82
N GLN A 35 -2.06 -8.73 -6.70
CA GLN A 35 -1.46 -10.07 -6.73
C GLN A 35 -1.47 -10.73 -5.35
N LEU A 36 -1.75 -9.99 -4.29
CA LEU A 36 -1.94 -10.54 -2.95
C LEU A 36 -3.35 -11.14 -2.84
N ALA A 37 -3.46 -12.31 -2.21
CA ALA A 37 -4.74 -12.96 -1.91
C ALA A 37 -5.40 -12.43 -0.63
N TYR A 38 -5.01 -11.24 -0.18
CA TYR A 38 -5.40 -10.65 1.10
C TYR A 38 -6.11 -9.33 0.87
N GLU A 39 -7.01 -8.96 1.79
CA GLU A 39 -7.51 -7.60 1.82
C GLU A 39 -6.35 -6.63 2.07
N TYR A 40 -6.43 -5.43 1.52
CA TYR A 40 -5.39 -4.44 1.72
C TYR A 40 -5.95 -3.03 1.79
N GLU A 41 -5.24 -2.18 2.52
CA GLU A 41 -5.48 -0.75 2.59
C GLU A 41 -4.19 0.01 2.27
N ILE A 42 -4.30 1.15 1.61
CA ILE A 42 -3.18 2.05 1.33
C ILE A 42 -3.45 3.35 2.07
N ILE A 43 -2.57 3.69 3.02
CA ILE A 43 -2.66 4.88 3.87
C ILE A 43 -1.53 5.81 3.44
N LEU A 44 -1.89 6.94 2.84
CA LEU A 44 -0.94 8.01 2.51
C LEU A 44 -0.85 8.95 3.72
N VAL A 45 0.36 9.17 4.24
CA VAL A 45 0.61 10.06 5.37
C VAL A 45 1.43 11.23 4.86
N ASP A 46 0.89 12.44 4.97
CA ASP A 46 1.67 13.66 4.73
C ASP A 46 2.68 13.83 5.88
N ASP A 47 3.97 13.76 5.58
CA ASP A 47 5.07 13.93 6.53
C ASP A 47 5.70 15.33 6.48
N GLY A 48 5.05 16.29 5.80
CA GLY A 48 5.42 17.71 5.74
C GLY A 48 5.07 18.54 6.96
#